data_AF-A0A7X9GXQ3-F1
#
_entry.id   AF-A0A7X9GXQ3-F1
#
_cell.length_a   1.000
_cell.length_b   1.000
_cell.length_c   1.000
_cell.angle_alpha   90.00
_cell.angle_beta   90.00
_cell.angle_gamma   90.00
#
_symmetry.space_group_name_H-M   'P 1'
#
loop_
_entity.id
_entity.type
_entity.pdbx_description
1 polymer ?
#
loop_
_entity_poly.entity_id
_entity_poly.type
_entity_poly.pdbx_seq_one_letter_code
_entity_poly.pdbx_strand_id
1 'polypeptide(L)'
;MDCSKFKPETIGLGITDRCCIGNTGCEFDGTLRGVKSEPIFVQKVFDATLVNLQALSTVNNIRFTPNLGANARIVRVLEIRCRRFFNPNNINDPRNLVVEPETTLSGGQFVKDERGNIIEVIGPDGVRSEKIIFADTTECDEEGRGTPVFGTQKVRIRGNVVVEIDVVVQTSNTRRRTVTLTANIPITPTELTNFFELCIPSVFNSAFFPRFAEFCNVLCETRLATNNIMRDIRINPETGEVRVDLIIAICISCEKKIIVPVQLCVLSTGFPQLSPEVSPICTTFPSLFPKQIDEESIDPNPCPKPRFSLESEEFVEEEPRRKLYREYEE
;
A
#
# COMPACT_ATOMS: atom_id res chain seq x y z
N MET A 1 10.56 45.69 -5.12
CA MET A 1 9.56 44.61 -4.92
C MET A 1 8.20 45.25 -5.07
N ASP A 2 7.43 44.74 -6.03
CA ASP A 2 6.22 45.36 -6.59
C ASP A 2 4.99 44.99 -5.73
N CYS A 3 4.34 46.00 -5.15
CA CYS A 3 3.18 45.88 -4.25
C CYS A 3 1.85 45.91 -5.02
N SER A 4 1.71 45.09 -6.05
CA SER A 4 0.53 45.10 -6.93
C SER A 4 -0.11 43.72 -7.15
N LYS A 5 -0.21 42.90 -6.10
CA LYS A 5 -1.05 41.68 -6.09
C LYS A 5 -1.72 41.45 -4.73
N PHE A 6 -2.57 42.39 -4.30
CA PHE A 6 -3.67 42.07 -3.39
C PHE A 6 -4.94 41.92 -4.24
N LYS A 7 -5.40 40.69 -4.42
CA LYS A 7 -6.81 40.42 -4.71
C LYS A 7 -7.41 39.75 -3.48
N PRO A 8 -8.60 40.16 -3.03
CA PRO A 8 -9.25 39.54 -1.90
C PRO A 8 -9.62 38.10 -2.28
N GLU A 9 -9.21 37.14 -1.45
CA GLU A 9 -9.65 35.75 -1.57
C GLU A 9 -11.17 35.72 -1.32
N THR A 10 -11.88 35.48 -2.42
CA THR A 10 -13.27 35.06 -2.36
C THR A 10 -13.29 33.68 -1.74
N ILE A 11 -14.12 33.52 -0.69
CA ILE A 11 -14.39 32.26 -0.01
C ILE A 11 -15.00 31.31 -1.04
N GLY A 12 -14.15 30.58 -1.75
CA GLY A 12 -14.53 29.48 -2.61
C GLY A 12 -14.39 28.19 -1.82
N LEU A 13 -15.51 27.62 -1.39
CA LEU A 13 -15.63 26.20 -0.99
C LEU A 13 -15.43 25.27 -2.21
N GLY A 14 -14.41 25.53 -3.02
CA GLY A 14 -13.97 24.66 -4.09
C GLY A 14 -12.77 23.91 -3.57
N ILE A 15 -12.82 22.58 -3.59
CA ILE A 15 -11.64 21.73 -3.41
C ILE A 15 -10.67 22.12 -4.53
N THR A 16 -9.74 23.04 -4.25
CA THR A 16 -8.80 23.58 -5.24
C THR A 16 -7.74 22.57 -5.62
N ASP A 17 -7.48 21.59 -4.75
CA ASP A 17 -6.44 20.59 -4.93
C ASP A 17 -7.03 19.23 -5.29
N ARG A 18 -6.92 18.87 -6.57
CA ARG A 18 -7.27 17.53 -7.08
C ARG A 18 -6.26 16.45 -6.67
N CYS A 19 -5.08 16.87 -6.22
CA CYS A 19 -3.99 16.01 -5.78
C CYS A 19 -3.37 16.62 -4.53
N CYS A 20 -3.12 15.82 -3.50
CA CYS A 20 -2.39 16.23 -2.32
C CYS A 20 -0.98 15.62 -2.35
N ILE A 21 0.01 16.37 -1.87
CA ILE A 21 1.31 15.82 -1.50
C ILE A 21 1.20 15.41 -0.03
N GLY A 22 1.48 14.15 0.27
CA GLY A 22 1.45 13.66 1.66
C GLY A 22 2.55 14.30 2.49
N ASN A 23 2.24 14.65 3.74
CA ASN A 23 3.26 15.08 4.70
C ASN A 23 4.16 13.89 5.05
N THR A 24 5.47 14.12 5.07
CA THR A 24 6.47 13.09 5.39
C THR A 24 6.43 12.66 6.86
N GLY A 25 5.81 13.45 7.74
CA GLY A 25 5.52 13.12 9.15
C GLY A 25 6.75 13.12 10.08
N CYS A 26 7.95 12.89 9.56
CA CYS A 26 9.20 12.87 10.30
C CYS A 26 10.25 13.78 9.65
N GLU A 27 10.96 14.55 10.47
CA GLU A 27 12.14 15.33 10.06
C GLU A 27 13.31 14.99 10.98
N PHE A 28 14.49 14.77 10.42
CA PHE A 28 15.72 14.54 11.17
C PHE A 28 16.59 15.80 11.09
N ASP A 29 16.94 16.34 12.24
CA ASP A 29 17.73 17.57 12.39
C ASP A 29 19.22 17.40 12.01
N GLY A 30 19.62 16.18 11.62
CA GLY A 30 21.00 15.83 11.29
C GLY A 30 21.86 15.51 12.51
N THR A 31 21.31 15.50 13.73
CA THR A 31 22.07 15.27 14.96
C THR A 31 21.48 14.12 15.79
N LEU A 32 22.36 13.25 16.31
CA LEU A 32 21.92 12.17 17.20
C LEU A 32 21.64 12.64 18.64
N ARG A 33 21.76 13.94 18.93
CA ARG A 33 21.66 14.47 20.30
C ARG A 33 20.24 14.42 20.87
N GLY A 34 19.22 14.52 20.01
CA GLY A 34 17.81 14.43 20.38
C GLY A 34 17.18 13.06 20.11
N VAL A 35 17.97 12.06 19.77
CA VAL A 35 17.49 10.75 19.32
C VAL A 35 17.57 9.76 20.48
N LYS A 36 16.44 9.13 20.80
CA LYS A 36 16.30 8.13 21.86
C LYS A 36 16.19 6.74 21.26
N SER A 37 16.68 5.73 21.99
CA SER A 37 16.50 4.33 21.60
C SER A 37 15.14 3.82 22.06
N GLU A 38 14.38 3.22 21.16
CA GLU A 38 13.07 2.63 21.45
C GLU A 38 13.03 1.16 21.02
N PRO A 39 12.56 0.24 21.88
CA PRO A 39 12.32 -1.13 21.47
C PRO A 39 10.99 -1.21 20.70
N ILE A 40 11.05 -1.71 19.47
CA ILE A 40 9.87 -1.99 18.66
C ILE A 40 9.77 -3.48 18.38
N PHE A 41 8.56 -4.02 18.43
CA PHE A 41 8.27 -5.38 18.02
C PHE A 41 7.64 -5.35 16.62
N VAL A 42 8.35 -5.90 15.64
CA VAL A 42 7.98 -5.78 14.22
C VAL A 42 8.18 -7.09 13.46
N GLN A 43 7.52 -7.19 12.31
CA GLN A 43 7.78 -8.22 11.31
C GLN A 43 9.00 -7.84 10.48
N LYS A 44 10.06 -8.64 10.53
CA LYS A 44 11.24 -8.49 9.70
C LYS A 44 11.21 -9.49 8.55
N VAL A 45 11.60 -9.02 7.37
CA VAL A 45 11.88 -9.88 6.21
C VAL A 45 13.21 -10.59 6.44
N PHE A 46 13.17 -11.92 6.54
CA PHE A 46 14.34 -12.77 6.66
C PHE A 46 14.98 -13.03 5.30
N ASP A 47 14.16 -13.43 4.34
CA ASP A 47 14.56 -13.65 2.96
C ASP A 47 13.42 -13.26 2.01
N ALA A 48 13.76 -12.90 0.77
CA ALA A 48 12.79 -12.49 -0.23
C ALA A 48 13.27 -12.77 -1.65
N THR A 49 12.31 -13.04 -2.53
CA THR A 49 12.56 -13.19 -3.95
C THR A 49 11.50 -12.47 -4.77
N LEU A 50 11.94 -11.81 -5.83
CA LEU A 50 11.09 -11.08 -6.76
C LEU A 50 11.05 -11.81 -8.09
N VAL A 51 9.84 -12.07 -8.57
CA VAL A 51 9.59 -12.75 -9.83
C VAL A 51 8.84 -11.81 -10.77
N ASN A 52 9.32 -11.69 -12.00
CA ASN A 52 8.63 -10.98 -13.07
C ASN A 52 8.09 -11.97 -14.10
N LEU A 53 6.81 -11.88 -14.40
CA LEU A 53 6.12 -12.72 -15.38
C LEU A 53 5.48 -11.85 -16.45
N GLN A 54 5.36 -12.39 -17.65
CA GLN A 54 4.72 -11.70 -18.77
C GLN A 54 3.72 -12.63 -19.44
N ALA A 55 2.49 -12.16 -19.59
CA ALA A 55 1.49 -12.76 -20.48
C ALA A 55 1.25 -11.83 -21.67
N LEU A 56 1.12 -12.42 -22.85
CA LEU A 56 0.77 -11.70 -24.08
C LEU A 56 -0.62 -12.10 -24.53
N SER A 57 -1.48 -11.12 -24.76
CA SER A 57 -2.83 -11.30 -25.30
C SER A 57 -2.93 -10.54 -26.61
N THR A 58 -3.19 -11.26 -27.70
CA THR A 58 -3.48 -10.69 -29.02
C THR A 58 -4.98 -10.49 -29.14
N VAL A 59 -5.42 -9.26 -29.35
CA VAL A 59 -6.85 -8.93 -29.51
C VAL A 59 -7.07 -8.27 -30.85
N ASN A 60 -8.07 -8.74 -31.57
CA ASN A 60 -8.37 -8.26 -32.92
C ASN A 60 -9.78 -7.68 -32.97
N ASN A 61 -9.97 -6.70 -33.84
CA ASN A 61 -11.25 -6.12 -34.21
C ASN A 61 -11.99 -5.52 -32.99
N ILE A 62 -11.24 -4.97 -32.04
CA ILE A 62 -11.79 -4.37 -30.82
C ILE A 62 -12.37 -3.01 -31.13
N ARG A 63 -13.63 -2.80 -30.76
CA ARG A 63 -14.32 -1.53 -30.95
C ARG A 63 -13.89 -0.51 -29.90
N PHE A 64 -13.50 0.68 -30.36
CA PHE A 64 -13.17 1.83 -29.53
C PHE A 64 -14.27 2.89 -29.59
N THR A 65 -14.36 3.69 -28.53
CA THR A 65 -15.32 4.80 -28.39
C THR A 65 -14.61 6.09 -28.03
N PRO A 66 -15.07 7.28 -28.47
CA PRO A 66 -16.27 7.52 -29.29
C PRO A 66 -16.05 7.20 -30.78
N ASN A 67 -17.14 7.14 -31.55
CA ASN A 67 -17.07 7.11 -33.01
C ASN A 67 -16.53 8.45 -33.52
N LEU A 68 -15.73 8.44 -34.59
CA LEU A 68 -15.05 9.63 -35.12
C LEU A 68 -15.88 10.44 -36.14
N GLY A 69 -17.08 9.95 -36.49
CA GLY A 69 -17.96 10.53 -37.50
C GLY A 69 -17.60 10.10 -38.93
N ALA A 70 -18.51 10.36 -39.87
CA ALA A 70 -18.36 9.95 -41.27
C ALA A 70 -17.13 10.57 -41.94
N ASN A 71 -16.45 9.78 -42.77
CA ASN A 71 -15.23 10.17 -43.51
C ASN A 71 -14.09 10.70 -42.65
N ALA A 72 -14.05 10.35 -41.36
CA ALA A 72 -12.93 10.68 -40.49
C ALA A 72 -11.72 9.77 -40.76
N ARG A 73 -10.51 10.34 -40.69
CA ARG A 73 -9.25 9.62 -40.83
C ARG A 73 -8.33 9.91 -39.65
N ILE A 74 -7.71 8.87 -39.11
CA ILE A 74 -6.62 9.01 -38.14
C ILE A 74 -5.32 9.33 -38.90
N VAL A 75 -4.71 10.47 -38.55
CA VAL A 75 -3.47 10.96 -39.15
C VAL A 75 -2.25 10.36 -38.43
N ARG A 76 -2.29 10.33 -37.10
CA ARG A 76 -1.24 9.75 -36.25
C ARG A 76 -1.79 9.34 -34.89
N VAL A 77 -1.12 8.39 -34.25
CA VAL A 77 -1.28 8.03 -32.85
C VAL A 77 -0.27 8.85 -32.04
N LEU A 78 -0.70 9.42 -30.92
CA LEU A 78 0.13 10.18 -29.98
C LEU A 78 0.67 9.26 -28.89
N GLU A 79 -0.24 8.55 -28.23
CA GLU A 79 0.05 7.71 -27.07
C GLU A 79 -0.98 6.58 -26.99
N ILE A 80 -0.55 5.43 -26.47
CA ILE A 80 -1.42 4.31 -26.14
C ILE A 80 -1.17 4.03 -24.66
N ARG A 81 -2.22 4.13 -23.86
CA ARG A 81 -2.18 3.87 -22.41
C ARG A 81 -3.01 2.65 -22.10
N CYS A 82 -2.51 1.83 -21.18
CA CYS A 82 -3.28 0.73 -20.62
C CYS A 82 -3.33 0.85 -19.10
N ARG A 83 -4.50 0.57 -18.54
CA ARG A 83 -4.69 0.51 -17.09
C ARG A 83 -5.59 -0.64 -16.71
N ARG A 84 -5.40 -1.16 -15.49
CA ARG A 84 -6.30 -2.15 -14.90
C ARG A 84 -7.73 -1.60 -14.82
N PHE A 85 -8.70 -2.44 -15.16
CA PHE A 85 -10.09 -2.13 -14.86
C PHE A 85 -10.38 -2.45 -13.40
N PHE A 86 -10.97 -1.50 -12.68
CA PHE A 86 -11.49 -1.70 -11.34
C PHE A 86 -12.78 -0.91 -11.18
N ASN A 87 -13.84 -1.56 -10.72
CA ASN A 87 -15.14 -0.96 -10.43
C ASN A 87 -15.20 -0.62 -8.93
N PRO A 88 -15.09 0.67 -8.54
CA PRO A 88 -15.11 1.05 -7.13
C PRO A 88 -16.46 0.80 -6.45
N ASN A 89 -17.54 0.70 -7.22
CA ASN A 89 -18.88 0.46 -6.68
C ASN A 89 -19.15 -1.03 -6.42
N ASN A 90 -18.32 -1.94 -6.95
CA ASN A 90 -18.48 -3.37 -6.76
C ASN A 90 -17.13 -4.10 -6.86
N ILE A 91 -16.57 -4.46 -5.71
CA ILE A 91 -15.30 -5.21 -5.63
C ILE A 91 -15.40 -6.61 -6.26
N ASN A 92 -16.60 -7.19 -6.30
CA ASN A 92 -16.85 -8.52 -6.86
C ASN A 92 -17.23 -8.48 -8.35
N ASP A 93 -17.08 -7.33 -9.04
CA ASP A 93 -17.32 -7.23 -10.47
C ASP A 93 -16.34 -8.18 -11.22
N PRO A 94 -16.82 -9.14 -12.02
CA PRO A 94 -15.95 -10.10 -12.71
C PRO A 94 -15.03 -9.44 -13.75
N ARG A 95 -15.31 -8.20 -14.13
CA ARG A 95 -14.45 -7.41 -15.03
C ARG A 95 -13.25 -6.81 -14.30
N ASN A 96 -13.27 -6.74 -12.96
CA ASN A 96 -12.12 -6.28 -12.19
C ASN A 96 -10.92 -7.15 -12.54
N LEU A 97 -9.79 -6.51 -12.87
CA LEU A 97 -8.57 -7.26 -13.12
C LEU A 97 -8.06 -7.83 -11.80
N VAL A 98 -8.05 -9.15 -11.69
CA VAL A 98 -7.61 -9.87 -10.49
C VAL A 98 -6.43 -10.77 -10.86
N VAL A 99 -5.42 -10.76 -9.99
CA VAL A 99 -4.30 -11.69 -10.03
C VAL A 99 -4.32 -12.55 -8.79
N GLU A 100 -4.44 -13.84 -9.00
CA GLU A 100 -4.53 -14.85 -7.95
C GLU A 100 -3.26 -15.71 -8.00
N PRO A 101 -2.29 -15.44 -7.11
CA PRO A 101 -1.15 -16.33 -6.95
C PRO A 101 -1.54 -17.55 -6.11
N GLU A 102 -1.11 -18.71 -6.56
CA GLU A 102 -1.20 -19.98 -5.86
C GLU A 102 0.21 -20.54 -5.71
N THR A 103 0.69 -20.61 -4.47
CA THR A 103 2.03 -21.10 -4.15
C THR A 103 1.97 -22.48 -3.52
N THR A 104 2.88 -23.35 -3.94
CA THR A 104 3.15 -24.66 -3.37
C THR A 104 4.64 -24.75 -2.99
N LEU A 105 4.95 -25.41 -1.88
CA LEU A 105 6.31 -25.55 -1.37
C LEU A 105 6.77 -27.01 -1.46
N SER A 106 8.07 -27.17 -1.69
CA SER A 106 8.84 -28.41 -1.76
C SER A 106 10.02 -28.27 -0.80
N GLY A 107 10.28 -29.29 0.02
CA GLY A 107 11.26 -29.19 1.13
C GLY A 107 10.70 -28.46 2.35
N GLY A 108 9.44 -28.04 2.32
CA GLY A 108 8.70 -27.48 3.46
C GLY A 108 7.20 -27.56 3.19
N GLN A 109 6.39 -27.20 4.18
CA GLN A 109 4.93 -27.23 4.08
C GLN A 109 4.29 -26.04 4.77
N PHE A 110 3.14 -25.62 4.26
CA PHE A 110 2.26 -24.73 5.01
C PHE A 110 1.61 -25.50 6.14
N VAL A 111 1.66 -24.95 7.35
CA VAL A 111 1.04 -25.55 8.52
C VAL A 111 -0.47 -25.53 8.34
N LYS A 112 -1.12 -26.66 8.63
CA LYS A 112 -2.57 -26.84 8.47
C LYS A 112 -3.24 -27.09 9.81
N ASP A 113 -4.51 -26.68 9.91
CA ASP A 113 -5.38 -27.02 11.00
C ASP A 113 -5.83 -28.50 10.93
N GLU A 114 -6.60 -28.94 11.94
CA GLU A 114 -7.17 -30.30 12.02
C GLU A 114 -8.09 -30.65 10.84
N ARG A 115 -8.59 -29.63 10.12
CA ARG A 115 -9.48 -29.78 8.95
C ARG A 115 -8.71 -29.73 7.63
N GLY A 116 -7.39 -29.54 7.66
CA GLY A 116 -6.52 -29.46 6.50
C GLY A 116 -6.43 -28.07 5.85
N ASN A 117 -7.01 -27.03 6.47
CA ASN A 117 -6.89 -25.65 5.98
C ASN A 117 -5.57 -25.03 6.42
N ILE A 118 -4.96 -24.24 5.54
CA ILE A 118 -3.71 -23.53 5.86
C ILE A 118 -3.97 -22.50 6.96
N ILE A 119 -3.08 -22.45 7.96
CA ILE A 119 -3.14 -21.46 9.02
C ILE A 119 -2.58 -20.13 8.51
N GLU A 120 -3.44 -19.12 8.53
CA GLU A 120 -3.11 -17.75 8.17
C GLU A 120 -3.08 -16.85 9.40
N VAL A 121 -2.11 -15.94 9.44
CA VAL A 121 -1.89 -14.97 10.51
C VAL A 121 -2.03 -13.55 9.98
N ILE A 122 -2.31 -12.62 10.90
CA ILE A 122 -2.52 -11.21 10.57
C ILE A 122 -1.19 -10.60 10.13
N GLY A 123 -1.15 -10.10 8.90
CA GLY A 123 -0.02 -9.36 8.36
C GLY A 123 -0.06 -7.88 8.74
N PRO A 124 0.92 -7.09 8.26
CA PRO A 124 1.03 -5.67 8.59
C PRO A 124 -0.11 -4.81 8.01
N ASP A 125 -0.83 -5.35 7.02
CA ASP A 125 -2.03 -4.77 6.42
C ASP A 125 -3.31 -5.00 7.25
N GLY A 126 -3.22 -5.68 8.38
CA GLY A 126 -4.34 -5.94 9.29
C GLY A 126 -5.29 -7.04 8.81
N VAL A 127 -4.95 -7.76 7.73
CA VAL A 127 -5.71 -8.91 7.22
C VAL A 127 -4.90 -10.20 7.33
N ARG A 128 -5.57 -11.34 7.15
CA ARG A 128 -4.93 -12.66 7.14
C ARG A 128 -4.20 -12.87 5.82
N SER A 129 -3.01 -12.31 5.70
CA SER A 129 -2.19 -12.30 4.47
C SER A 129 -0.93 -13.18 4.57
N GLU A 130 -0.55 -13.59 5.77
CA GLU A 130 0.66 -14.38 6.02
C GLU A 130 0.32 -15.83 6.34
N LYS A 131 1.08 -16.80 5.80
CA LYS A 131 0.88 -18.25 6.05
C LYS A 131 2.02 -18.81 6.87
N ILE A 132 1.75 -19.67 7.85
CA ILE A 132 2.82 -20.29 8.65
C ILE A 132 3.51 -21.39 7.83
N ILE A 133 4.85 -21.38 7.79
CA ILE A 133 5.66 -22.42 7.15
C ILE A 133 6.36 -23.28 8.21
N PHE A 134 6.47 -24.57 7.92
CA PHE A 134 7.33 -25.50 8.62
C PHE A 134 8.23 -26.28 7.64
N ALA A 135 9.51 -26.38 7.94
CA ALA A 135 10.38 -27.41 7.42
C ALA A 135 11.29 -27.90 8.55
N ASP A 136 11.83 -29.10 8.40
CA ASP A 136 12.83 -29.61 9.34
C ASP A 136 14.15 -28.88 9.13
N THR A 137 14.55 -28.07 10.11
CA THR A 137 15.76 -27.24 10.03
C THR A 137 16.96 -27.86 10.75
N THR A 138 16.83 -29.06 11.31
CA THR A 138 17.80 -29.66 12.24
C THR A 138 19.24 -29.66 11.69
N GLU A 139 19.44 -30.14 10.46
CA GLU A 139 20.76 -30.24 9.85
C GLU A 139 21.41 -28.85 9.62
N CYS A 140 20.63 -27.88 9.16
CA CYS A 140 21.11 -26.53 8.91
C CYS A 140 21.39 -25.76 10.21
N ASP A 141 20.61 -26.05 11.26
CA ASP A 141 20.78 -25.45 12.58
C ASP A 141 22.11 -25.84 13.22
N GLU A 142 22.58 -27.09 13.02
CA GLU A 142 23.90 -27.54 13.48
C GLU A 142 25.05 -26.75 12.83
N GLU A 143 24.87 -26.31 11.58
CA GLU A 143 25.82 -25.46 10.86
C GLU A 143 25.60 -23.96 11.09
N GLY A 144 24.55 -23.56 11.83
CA GLY A 144 24.17 -22.16 12.02
C GLY A 144 23.69 -21.47 10.74
N ARG A 145 23.08 -22.22 9.82
CA ARG A 145 22.59 -21.76 8.51
C ARG A 145 21.07 -21.85 8.41
N GLY A 146 20.49 -21.16 7.44
CA GLY A 146 19.07 -21.31 7.11
C GLY A 146 18.82 -22.48 6.16
N THR A 147 17.60 -23.00 6.18
CA THR A 147 17.19 -24.17 5.39
C THR A 147 16.55 -23.73 4.07
N PRO A 148 17.03 -24.21 2.91
CA PRO A 148 16.42 -23.86 1.63
C PRO A 148 15.08 -24.58 1.45
N VAL A 149 14.08 -23.83 0.99
CA VAL A 149 12.78 -24.34 0.54
C VAL A 149 12.55 -23.89 -0.89
N PHE A 150 12.11 -24.83 -1.73
CA PHE A 150 11.79 -24.56 -3.12
C PHE A 150 10.29 -24.40 -3.25
N GLY A 151 9.84 -23.54 -4.16
CA GLY A 151 8.42 -23.36 -4.37
C GLY A 151 8.07 -23.23 -5.84
N THR A 152 6.85 -23.68 -6.15
CA THR A 152 6.22 -23.45 -7.45
C THR A 152 5.05 -22.51 -7.25
N GLN A 153 5.07 -21.41 -7.99
CA GLN A 153 4.00 -20.41 -8.03
C GLN A 153 3.24 -20.54 -9.34
N LYS A 154 1.91 -20.55 -9.24
CA LYS A 154 0.98 -20.44 -10.36
C LYS A 154 0.21 -19.14 -10.22
N VAL A 155 0.28 -18.28 -11.22
CA VAL A 155 -0.40 -16.99 -11.23
C VAL A 155 -1.53 -17.03 -12.23
N ARG A 156 -2.76 -16.92 -11.75
CA ARG A 156 -3.96 -16.82 -12.60
C ARG A 156 -4.38 -15.37 -12.76
N ILE A 157 -4.53 -14.95 -14.00
CA ILE A 157 -4.98 -13.59 -14.35
C ILE A 157 -6.37 -13.69 -14.95
N ARG A 158 -7.29 -12.84 -14.49
CA ARG A 158 -8.63 -12.71 -15.06
C ARG A 158 -9.14 -11.27 -14.99
N GLY A 159 -10.16 -10.97 -15.78
CA GLY A 159 -10.81 -9.66 -15.82
C GLY A 159 -10.39 -8.84 -17.03
N ASN A 160 -10.53 -7.52 -16.91
CA ASN A 160 -10.41 -6.61 -18.05
C ASN A 160 -9.33 -5.55 -17.86
N VAL A 161 -8.85 -5.03 -18.97
CA VAL A 161 -8.03 -3.81 -19.03
C VAL A 161 -8.78 -2.72 -19.77
N VAL A 162 -8.49 -1.47 -19.43
CA VAL A 162 -8.94 -0.31 -20.19
C VAL A 162 -7.78 0.21 -21.02
N VAL A 163 -7.98 0.26 -22.33
CA VAL A 163 -7.01 0.82 -23.27
C VAL A 163 -7.52 2.16 -23.76
N GLU A 164 -6.66 3.17 -23.70
CA GLU A 164 -6.91 4.52 -24.16
C GLU A 164 -5.88 4.88 -25.24
N ILE A 165 -6.34 5.32 -26.40
CA ILE A 165 -5.49 5.67 -27.55
C ILE A 165 -5.75 7.14 -27.89
N ASP A 166 -4.75 7.97 -27.71
CA ASP A 166 -4.81 9.37 -28.11
C ASP A 166 -4.42 9.49 -29.58
N VAL A 167 -5.35 9.95 -30.41
CA VAL A 167 -5.18 10.04 -31.86
C VAL A 167 -5.44 11.45 -32.37
N VAL A 168 -4.72 11.84 -33.42
CA VAL A 168 -5.03 13.04 -34.20
C VAL A 168 -5.92 12.64 -35.36
N VAL A 169 -7.16 13.13 -35.35
CA VAL A 169 -8.18 12.84 -36.35
C VAL A 169 -8.36 14.03 -37.27
N GLN A 170 -8.44 13.77 -38.57
CA GLN A 170 -8.83 14.72 -39.59
C GLN A 170 -10.25 14.38 -40.07
N THR A 171 -11.17 15.33 -39.90
CA THR A 171 -12.55 15.20 -40.41
C THR A 171 -12.65 15.74 -41.84
N SER A 172 -13.78 15.50 -42.51
CA SER A 172 -14.08 15.99 -43.87
C SER A 172 -13.76 17.47 -44.10
N ASN A 173 -14.01 18.32 -43.09
CA ASN A 173 -13.71 19.76 -43.15
C ASN A 173 -12.22 20.10 -42.94
N THR A 174 -11.31 19.13 -43.16
CA THR A 174 -9.84 19.19 -43.00
C THR A 174 -9.29 19.60 -41.63
N ARG A 175 -10.16 19.94 -40.67
CA ARG A 175 -9.79 20.27 -39.30
C ARG A 175 -9.20 19.06 -38.57
N ARG A 176 -8.03 19.26 -37.96
CA ARG A 176 -7.35 18.29 -37.09
C ARG A 176 -7.76 18.49 -35.64
N ARG A 177 -8.02 17.39 -34.93
CA ARG A 177 -8.41 17.39 -33.51
C ARG A 177 -7.77 16.20 -32.82
N THR A 178 -7.40 16.35 -31.56
CA THR A 178 -6.99 15.22 -30.73
C THR A 178 -8.23 14.60 -30.09
N VAL A 179 -8.34 13.28 -30.15
CA VAL A 179 -9.45 12.51 -29.57
C VAL A 179 -8.85 11.32 -28.82
N THR A 180 -9.33 11.08 -27.61
CA THR A 180 -9.01 9.87 -26.82
C THR A 180 -10.04 8.79 -27.13
N LEU A 181 -9.58 7.69 -27.70
CA LEU A 181 -10.37 6.49 -27.96
C LEU A 181 -10.21 5.53 -26.79
N THR A 182 -11.31 5.04 -26.23
CA THR A 182 -11.31 4.13 -25.08
C THR A 182 -12.00 2.82 -25.41
N ALA A 183 -11.43 1.70 -24.95
CA ALA A 183 -12.05 0.38 -24.98
C ALA A 183 -11.81 -0.37 -23.66
N ASN A 184 -12.83 -1.12 -23.23
CA ASN A 184 -12.74 -2.05 -22.10
C ASN A 184 -12.60 -3.46 -22.68
N ILE A 185 -11.43 -4.08 -22.51
CA ILE A 185 -11.02 -5.30 -23.21
C ILE A 185 -10.86 -6.43 -22.19
N PRO A 186 -11.58 -7.54 -22.33
CA PRO A 186 -11.36 -8.72 -21.50
C PRO A 186 -10.02 -9.37 -21.84
N ILE A 187 -9.27 -9.77 -20.82
CA ILE A 187 -8.04 -10.54 -20.98
C ILE A 187 -8.40 -12.03 -20.96
N THR A 188 -7.83 -12.78 -21.90
CA THR A 188 -7.94 -14.24 -21.91
C THR A 188 -7.29 -14.81 -20.65
N PRO A 189 -8.02 -15.60 -19.83
CA PRO A 189 -7.46 -16.19 -18.63
C PRO A 189 -6.18 -16.95 -18.96
N THR A 190 -5.10 -16.58 -18.28
CA THR A 190 -3.77 -17.16 -18.50
C THR A 190 -3.21 -17.61 -17.15
N GLU A 191 -2.63 -18.81 -17.12
CA GLU A 191 -1.91 -19.34 -15.96
C GLU A 191 -0.41 -19.29 -16.28
N LEU A 192 0.34 -18.53 -15.49
CA LEU A 192 1.80 -18.44 -15.59
C LEU A 192 2.39 -19.24 -14.43
N THR A 193 3.36 -20.10 -14.71
CA THR A 193 4.06 -20.88 -13.69
C THR A 193 5.49 -20.37 -13.54
N ASN A 194 5.96 -20.25 -12.30
CA ASN A 194 7.35 -19.99 -12.01
C ASN A 194 7.84 -20.77 -10.79
N PHE A 195 9.15 -20.92 -10.70
CA PHE A 195 9.84 -21.57 -9.59
C PHE A 195 10.67 -20.54 -8.82
N PHE A 196 10.83 -20.78 -7.53
CA PHE A 196 11.65 -19.95 -6.67
C PHE A 196 12.29 -20.78 -5.57
N GLU A 197 13.32 -20.21 -4.96
CA GLU A 197 13.99 -20.72 -3.78
C GLU A 197 13.95 -19.64 -2.71
N LEU A 198 13.69 -20.03 -1.47
CA LEU A 198 13.72 -19.17 -0.30
C LEU A 198 14.47 -19.87 0.82
N CYS A 199 15.10 -19.10 1.69
CA CYS A 199 15.75 -19.58 2.88
C CYS A 199 14.86 -19.34 4.10
N ILE A 200 14.61 -20.39 4.90
CA ILE A 200 13.88 -20.26 6.15
C ILE A 200 14.84 -20.32 7.36
N PRO A 201 14.57 -19.55 8.42
CA PRO A 201 15.31 -19.66 9.67
C PRO A 201 14.89 -20.91 10.46
N SER A 202 15.67 -21.23 11.49
CA SER A 202 15.38 -22.32 12.44
C SER A 202 13.95 -22.26 12.97
N VAL A 203 13.26 -23.41 12.94
CA VAL A 203 11.93 -23.57 13.57
C VAL A 203 12.03 -24.09 15.01
N PHE A 204 13.19 -24.61 15.41
CA PHE A 204 13.40 -25.19 16.74
C PHE A 204 14.07 -24.21 17.71
N ASN A 205 14.97 -23.36 17.21
CA ASN A 205 15.72 -22.39 18.01
C ASN A 205 15.07 -21.00 18.02
N SER A 206 13.79 -20.90 17.67
CA SER A 206 13.04 -19.64 17.65
C SER A 206 11.70 -19.80 18.39
N ALA A 207 11.23 -18.69 18.96
CA ALA A 207 9.93 -18.66 19.64
C ALA A 207 8.74 -18.59 18.66
N PHE A 208 9.00 -18.34 17.38
CA PHE A 208 7.97 -18.10 16.36
C PHE A 208 8.31 -18.85 15.08
N PHE A 209 7.32 -19.52 14.50
CA PHE A 209 7.47 -20.10 13.17
C PHE A 209 7.64 -19.03 12.10
N PRO A 210 8.45 -19.29 11.05
CA PRO A 210 8.57 -18.42 9.90
C PRO A 210 7.25 -18.33 9.14
N ARG A 211 7.01 -17.16 8.57
CA ARG A 211 5.77 -16.83 7.88
C ARG A 211 6.04 -16.51 6.42
N PHE A 212 5.20 -17.02 5.54
CA PHE A 212 5.19 -16.71 4.12
C PHE A 212 4.26 -15.53 3.85
N ALA A 213 4.76 -14.52 3.16
CA ALA A 213 3.90 -13.52 2.54
C ALA A 213 4.16 -13.48 1.03
N GLU A 214 3.10 -13.30 0.27
CA GLU A 214 3.16 -13.16 -1.17
C GLU A 214 2.22 -12.06 -1.63
N PHE A 215 2.73 -11.19 -2.48
CA PHE A 215 1.94 -10.13 -3.09
C PHE A 215 2.38 -9.91 -4.53
N CYS A 216 1.39 -9.71 -5.39
CA CYS A 216 1.60 -9.48 -6.81
C CYS A 216 1.02 -8.14 -7.21
N ASN A 217 1.74 -7.42 -8.07
CA ASN A 217 1.24 -6.24 -8.73
C ASN A 217 1.26 -6.45 -10.24
N VAL A 218 0.38 -5.74 -10.95
CA VAL A 218 0.23 -5.83 -12.40
C VAL A 218 0.33 -4.47 -13.05
N LEU A 219 1.13 -4.45 -14.10
CA LEU A 219 1.17 -3.40 -15.10
C LEU A 219 0.64 -3.95 -16.43
N CYS A 220 -0.03 -3.11 -17.19
CA CYS A 220 -0.45 -3.42 -18.54
C CYS A 220 0.28 -2.49 -19.52
N GLU A 221 0.82 -3.06 -20.59
CA GLU A 221 1.46 -2.35 -21.69
C GLU A 221 0.80 -2.76 -22.99
N THR A 222 0.60 -1.82 -23.90
CA THR A 222 -0.16 -2.07 -25.13
C THR A 222 0.48 -1.43 -26.34
N ARG A 223 0.47 -2.15 -27.45
CA ARG A 223 0.91 -1.65 -28.76
C ARG A 223 0.01 -2.13 -29.88
N LEU A 224 0.06 -1.43 -31.01
CA LEU A 224 -0.55 -1.90 -32.25
C LEU A 224 0.09 -3.23 -32.68
N ALA A 225 -0.74 -4.13 -33.23
CA ALA A 225 -0.33 -5.51 -33.51
C ALA A 225 0.86 -5.60 -34.48
N THR A 226 0.78 -4.90 -35.62
CA THR A 226 1.86 -4.83 -36.63
C THR A 226 2.64 -3.51 -36.57
N ASN A 227 2.36 -2.68 -35.57
CA ASN A 227 2.92 -1.34 -35.41
C ASN A 227 2.62 -0.44 -36.63
N ASN A 228 1.48 -0.67 -37.29
CA ASN A 228 1.08 0.04 -38.51
C ASN A 228 -0.37 0.51 -38.44
N ILE A 229 -0.57 1.83 -38.37
CA ILE A 229 -1.89 2.48 -38.27
C ILE A 229 -2.85 2.03 -39.37
N MET A 230 -2.39 1.91 -40.62
CA MET A 230 -3.26 1.60 -41.76
C MET A 230 -3.72 0.14 -41.78
N ARG A 231 -3.00 -0.76 -41.10
CA ARG A 231 -3.35 -2.19 -41.01
C ARG A 231 -4.12 -2.49 -39.74
N ASP A 232 -3.65 -1.93 -38.62
CA ASP A 232 -4.13 -2.26 -37.29
C ASP A 232 -5.37 -1.43 -36.91
N ILE A 233 -5.63 -0.28 -37.55
CA ILE A 233 -6.79 0.56 -37.26
C ILE A 233 -7.71 0.62 -38.47
N ARG A 234 -8.97 0.20 -38.27
CA ARG A 234 -10.04 0.22 -39.26
C ARG A 234 -11.12 1.21 -38.83
N ILE A 235 -11.48 2.12 -39.72
CA ILE A 235 -12.54 3.11 -39.49
C ILE A 235 -13.65 2.84 -40.51
N ASN A 236 -14.88 2.65 -40.04
CA ASN A 236 -16.02 2.57 -40.93
C ASN A 236 -16.30 3.98 -41.53
N PRO A 237 -16.31 4.14 -42.86
CA PRO A 237 -16.46 5.46 -43.49
C PRO A 237 -17.85 6.09 -43.28
N GLU A 238 -18.88 5.28 -43.09
CA GLU A 238 -20.27 5.75 -42.91
C GLU A 238 -20.56 6.10 -41.44
N THR A 239 -20.21 5.19 -40.52
CA THR A 239 -20.56 5.33 -39.10
C THR A 239 -19.47 5.99 -38.25
N GLY A 240 -18.24 6.05 -38.75
CA GLY A 240 -17.06 6.48 -38.00
C GLY A 240 -16.67 5.53 -36.86
N GLU A 241 -17.18 4.29 -36.86
CA GLU A 241 -16.80 3.26 -35.87
C GLU A 241 -15.32 2.91 -36.04
N VAL A 242 -14.58 2.94 -34.94
CA VAL A 242 -13.16 2.60 -34.92
C VAL A 242 -12.97 1.21 -34.35
N ARG A 243 -12.25 0.37 -35.09
CA ARG A 243 -11.82 -0.95 -34.66
C ARG A 243 -10.31 -1.08 -34.73
N VAL A 244 -9.71 -1.65 -33.70
CA VAL A 244 -8.25 -1.71 -33.57
C VAL A 244 -7.79 -3.14 -33.23
N ASP A 245 -6.70 -3.55 -33.86
CA ASP A 245 -5.96 -4.77 -33.59
C ASP A 245 -4.75 -4.44 -32.68
N LEU A 246 -4.67 -5.07 -31.51
CA LEU A 246 -3.70 -4.74 -30.46
C LEU A 246 -2.99 -5.98 -29.92
N ILE A 247 -1.76 -5.78 -29.47
CA ILE A 247 -1.05 -6.69 -28.57
C ILE A 247 -1.04 -6.04 -27.19
N ILE A 248 -1.56 -6.78 -26.22
CA ILE A 248 -1.61 -6.39 -24.81
C ILE A 248 -0.62 -7.28 -24.06
N ALA A 249 0.37 -6.68 -23.43
CA ALA A 249 1.29 -7.32 -22.51
C ALA A 249 0.83 -7.05 -21.08
N ILE A 250 0.61 -8.12 -20.32
CA ILE A 250 0.36 -8.05 -18.88
C ILE A 250 1.66 -8.43 -18.18
N CYS A 251 2.27 -7.45 -17.52
CA CYS A 251 3.50 -7.59 -16.77
C CYS A 251 3.15 -7.74 -15.29
N ILE A 252 3.55 -8.83 -14.67
CA ILE A 252 3.26 -9.14 -13.28
C ILE A 252 4.58 -9.18 -12.53
N SER A 253 4.63 -8.50 -11.39
CA SER A 253 5.72 -8.63 -10.44
C SER A 253 5.16 -9.20 -9.15
N CYS A 254 5.66 -10.36 -8.74
CA CYS A 254 5.27 -11.01 -7.50
C CYS A 254 6.49 -11.12 -6.58
N GLU A 255 6.38 -10.55 -5.39
CA GLU A 255 7.40 -10.67 -4.34
C GLU A 255 6.93 -11.70 -3.32
N LYS A 256 7.85 -12.57 -2.89
CA LYS A 256 7.62 -13.57 -1.85
C LYS A 256 8.61 -13.32 -0.74
N LYS A 257 8.15 -13.46 0.50
CA LYS A 257 8.94 -13.15 1.69
C LYS A 257 8.79 -14.24 2.72
N ILE A 258 9.91 -14.55 3.37
CA ILE A 258 9.93 -15.18 4.68
C ILE A 258 10.00 -14.09 5.72
N ILE A 259 9.04 -14.07 6.62
CA ILE A 259 8.87 -13.05 7.66
C ILE A 259 9.00 -13.73 9.02
N VAL A 260 9.73 -13.06 9.91
CA VAL A 260 9.86 -13.45 11.31
C VAL A 260 9.57 -12.27 12.24
N PRO A 261 8.83 -12.49 13.34
CA PRO A 261 8.72 -11.49 14.39
C PRO A 261 10.07 -11.25 15.05
N VAL A 262 10.45 -9.98 15.22
CA VAL A 262 11.69 -9.57 15.88
C VAL A 262 11.46 -8.37 16.79
N GLN A 263 12.28 -8.27 17.83
CA GLN A 263 12.43 -7.06 18.62
C GLN A 263 13.66 -6.31 18.12
N LEU A 264 13.48 -5.06 17.71
CA LEU A 264 14.56 -4.18 17.24
C LEU A 264 14.67 -2.97 18.16
N CYS A 265 15.89 -2.53 18.45
CA CYS A 265 16.13 -1.21 19.01
C CYS A 265 16.28 -0.23 17.84
N VAL A 266 15.34 0.72 17.71
CA VAL A 266 15.41 1.79 16.71
C VAL A 266 15.76 3.11 17.37
N LEU A 267 16.39 3.98 16.59
CA LEU A 267 16.68 5.35 16.95
C LEU A 267 15.49 6.23 16.52
N SER A 268 14.83 6.86 17.48
CA SER A 268 13.59 7.63 17.32
C SER A 268 13.77 9.04 17.88
N THR A 269 13.28 10.06 17.17
CA THR A 269 13.17 11.45 17.68
C THR A 269 11.83 11.70 18.38
N GLY A 270 11.03 10.65 18.58
CA GLY A 270 9.66 10.72 19.07
C GLY A 270 8.62 10.42 17.98
N PHE A 271 7.33 10.57 18.32
CA PHE A 271 6.24 10.28 17.39
C PHE A 271 6.06 11.38 16.32
N PRO A 272 5.73 11.04 15.07
CA PRO A 272 5.42 12.01 14.03
C PRO A 272 4.20 12.83 14.44
N GLN A 273 4.36 14.14 14.59
CA GLN A 273 3.26 15.06 14.90
C GLN A 273 3.03 15.99 13.71
N LEU A 274 1.84 15.90 13.13
CA LEU A 274 1.41 16.87 12.12
C LEU A 274 0.90 18.13 12.82
N SER A 275 1.31 19.29 12.32
CA SER A 275 0.72 20.56 12.70
C SER A 275 -0.75 20.58 12.22
N PRO A 276 -1.74 20.64 13.12
CA PRO A 276 -3.14 20.69 12.70
C PRO A 276 -3.44 22.03 12.01
N GLU A 277 -4.34 22.03 11.04
CA GLU A 277 -4.92 23.26 10.50
C GLU A 277 -5.86 23.86 11.56
N VAL A 278 -5.47 25.01 12.12
CA VAL A 278 -6.10 25.55 13.33
C VAL A 278 -7.36 26.35 12.96
N SER A 279 -8.54 25.85 13.34
CA SER A 279 -9.75 26.68 13.39
C SER A 279 -9.76 27.52 14.68
N PRO A 280 -10.19 28.79 14.67
CA PRO A 280 -9.93 29.75 15.74
C PRO A 280 -10.72 29.52 17.05
N ILE A 281 -11.50 28.43 17.17
CA ILE A 281 -12.45 28.25 18.27
C ILE A 281 -11.76 27.71 19.53
N CYS A 282 -10.82 26.77 19.40
CA CYS A 282 -10.13 26.17 20.54
C CYS A 282 -8.71 26.72 20.65
N THR A 283 -8.34 27.19 21.84
CA THR A 283 -7.00 27.74 22.12
C THR A 283 -5.96 26.66 22.43
N THR A 284 -6.39 25.45 22.81
CA THR A 284 -5.53 24.30 23.09
C THR A 284 -6.18 22.99 22.63
N PHE A 285 -5.36 22.06 22.14
CA PHE A 285 -5.79 20.73 21.70
C PHE A 285 -4.97 19.65 22.43
N PRO A 286 -5.57 18.51 22.79
CA PRO A 286 -4.83 17.39 23.39
C PRO A 286 -3.84 16.77 22.39
N SER A 287 -2.72 16.26 22.89
CA SER A 287 -1.74 15.54 22.06
C SER A 287 -2.29 14.17 21.64
N LEU A 288 -2.11 13.81 20.36
CA LEU A 288 -2.58 12.52 19.82
C LEU A 288 -1.77 11.32 20.31
N PHE A 289 -0.50 11.55 20.65
CA PHE A 289 0.41 10.49 21.08
C PHE A 289 0.75 10.65 22.57
N PRO A 290 0.93 9.53 23.29
CA PRO A 290 1.39 9.56 24.67
C PRO A 290 2.80 10.16 24.73
N LYS A 291 3.11 10.81 25.86
CA LYS A 291 4.50 11.19 26.17
C LYS A 291 5.32 9.93 26.40
N GLN A 292 6.55 9.92 25.92
CA GLN A 292 7.50 8.86 26.23
C GLN A 292 7.80 8.90 27.74
N ILE A 293 7.64 7.76 28.41
CA ILE A 293 7.95 7.62 29.84
C ILE A 293 9.33 6.98 29.94
N ASP A 294 10.34 7.79 30.25
CA ASP A 294 11.69 7.39 30.64
C ASP A 294 12.02 7.88 32.06
N GLU A 295 13.19 7.48 32.58
CA GLU A 295 13.64 7.83 33.94
C GLU A 295 13.74 9.35 34.18
N GLU A 296 13.93 10.15 33.12
CA GLU A 296 13.99 11.62 33.18
C GLU A 296 12.60 12.29 33.11
N SER A 297 11.60 11.60 32.54
CA SER A 297 10.22 12.09 32.39
C SER A 297 9.33 11.87 33.62
N ILE A 298 9.85 11.23 34.67
CA ILE A 298 9.16 11.06 35.95
C ILE A 298 9.10 12.43 36.63
N ASP A 299 7.96 13.10 36.49
CA ASP A 299 7.70 14.42 37.08
C ASP A 299 7.76 14.32 38.61
N PRO A 300 8.72 14.98 39.30
CA PRO A 300 8.82 14.91 40.77
C PRO A 300 7.64 15.56 41.49
N ASN A 301 6.79 16.32 40.77
CA ASN A 301 5.58 16.92 41.29
C ASN A 301 4.40 16.65 40.34
N PRO A 302 3.62 15.56 40.55
CA PRO A 302 2.42 15.34 39.75
C PRO A 302 1.46 16.53 39.92
N CYS A 303 1.09 17.17 38.81
CA CYS A 303 0.11 18.26 38.79
C CYS A 303 -1.16 17.84 39.59
N PRO A 304 -1.68 18.69 40.48
CA PRO A 304 -2.93 18.41 41.18
C PRO A 304 -4.04 18.24 40.14
N LYS A 305 -4.75 17.11 40.19
CA LYS A 305 -5.96 16.90 39.39
C LYS A 305 -6.90 18.11 39.59
N PRO A 306 -7.51 18.67 38.53
CA PRO A 306 -8.54 19.68 38.72
C PRO A 306 -9.69 19.06 39.50
N ARG A 307 -9.91 19.52 40.73
CA ARG A 307 -11.11 19.19 41.50
C ARG A 307 -12.28 19.90 40.82
N PHE A 308 -13.09 19.17 40.07
CA PHE A 308 -14.48 19.56 39.83
C PHE A 308 -15.26 19.29 41.13
N SER A 309 -15.31 20.29 42.02
CA SER A 309 -16.14 20.28 43.21
C SER A 309 -17.48 20.94 42.91
N LEU A 310 -18.55 20.14 42.86
CA LEU A 310 -19.89 20.56 43.26
C LEU A 310 -20.14 19.92 44.63
N GLU A 311 -20.66 20.75 45.54
CA GLU A 311 -20.52 20.70 46.99
C GLU A 311 -21.14 19.48 47.70
N SER A 312 -20.56 19.13 48.85
CA SER A 312 -21.31 19.04 50.12
C SER A 312 -20.31 19.13 51.27
N GLU A 313 -20.42 20.23 52.02
CA GLU A 313 -19.77 20.45 53.31
C GLU A 313 -20.36 19.49 54.34
N GLU A 314 -19.53 18.74 55.06
CA GLU A 314 -19.88 18.22 56.38
C GLU A 314 -18.63 18.08 57.27
N PHE A 315 -18.53 19.04 58.20
CA PHE A 315 -17.92 19.01 59.54
C PHE A 315 -16.55 18.36 59.78
N VAL A 316 -15.58 19.23 60.07
CA VAL A 316 -14.33 18.93 60.79
C VAL A 316 -14.57 19.17 62.29
N GLU A 317 -14.45 18.14 63.12
CA GLU A 317 -14.18 18.31 64.56
C GLU A 317 -12.65 18.32 64.77
N GLU A 318 -12.15 19.44 65.31
CA GLU A 318 -10.76 19.64 65.73
C GLU A 318 -10.49 18.92 67.07
N GLU A 319 -9.46 18.07 67.13
CA GLU A 319 -8.77 17.76 68.40
C GLU A 319 -7.42 18.49 68.48
N PRO A 320 -7.07 19.10 69.63
CA PRO A 320 -5.96 20.03 69.72
C PRO A 320 -4.60 19.35 69.98
N ARG A 321 -3.59 19.89 69.31
CA ARG A 321 -2.15 19.69 69.54
C ARG A 321 -1.77 19.73 71.03
N ARG A 322 -1.18 18.64 71.54
CA ARG A 322 -0.26 18.69 72.69
C ARG A 322 1.18 18.74 72.21
N LYS A 323 1.82 19.91 72.42
CA LYS A 323 3.28 20.07 72.42
C LYS A 323 3.85 19.41 73.69
N LEU A 324 4.93 18.64 73.56
CA LEU A 324 5.83 18.36 74.67
C LEU A 324 7.28 18.46 74.17
N TYR A 325 8.01 19.42 74.72
CA TYR A 325 9.47 19.53 74.66
C TYR A 325 10.09 18.76 75.85
N ARG A 326 11.20 18.06 75.62
CA ARG A 326 12.40 17.89 76.49
C ARG A 326 13.32 16.83 75.85
N GLU A 327 14.49 17.19 75.34
CA GLU A 327 15.80 17.34 76.03
C GLU A 327 16.45 16.00 76.47
N TYR A 328 17.52 15.65 75.73
CA TYR A 328 18.85 15.12 76.10
C TYR A 328 19.08 13.95 77.09
N GLU A 329 20.18 13.22 76.77
CA GLU A 329 20.98 12.22 77.52
C GLU A 329 20.42 10.77 77.51
N GLU A 330 21.15 9.72 77.13
CA GLU A 330 22.60 9.43 76.99
C GLU A 330 22.93 8.70 75.66
#